data_AF-A0A8D9LDK2-F1
#
_entry.id   AF-A0A8D9LDK2-F1
#
_cell.length_a   1.000
_cell.length_b   1.000
_cell.length_c   1.000
_cell.angle_alpha   90.00
_cell.angle_beta   90.00
_cell.angle_gamma   90.00
#
_symmetry.space_group_name_H-M   'P 1'
#
loop_
_entity.id
_entity.type
_entity.pdbx_description
1 polymer ?
#
loop_
_entity_poly.entity_id
_entity_poly.type
_entity_poly.pdbx_seq_one_letter_code
_entity_poly.pdbx_strand_id
1 'polypeptide(L)'
;MNIETTDNSPLLQECIEELINSKIDEGKGRTAGNYRSAWNKLSTFLGPRVMEFIFADLTTDFLHHYLLWLMQGEDGKQAPLKPGSLDFYIRNLKTMYNKIAQDKQMDVPRESPFSGLQIKVPPTRKRALPSLDLQNLATLERPKNPYACTALHLALFLFYARGMCFVDVFNLRTAI
;
A
#
# COMPACT_ATOMS: atom_id res chain seq x y z
N MET A 1 -40.84 -6.29 6.69
CA MET A 1 -40.78 -7.70 6.27
C MET A 1 -40.55 -7.70 4.77
N ASN A 2 -39.31 -8.04 4.38
CA ASN A 2 -38.87 -8.61 3.11
C ASN A 2 -37.40 -8.98 3.38
N ILE A 3 -37.26 -10.17 3.95
CA ILE A 3 -36.01 -10.89 4.11
C ILE A 3 -35.82 -11.56 2.75
N GLU A 4 -34.82 -11.16 1.96
CA GLU A 4 -34.21 -11.92 0.84
C GLU A 4 -33.34 -11.00 -0.03
N THR A 5 -32.07 -10.82 0.34
CA THR A 5 -30.95 -10.58 -0.61
C THR A 5 -29.60 -11.10 -0.09
N THR A 6 -29.55 -11.88 0.99
CA THR A 6 -28.30 -12.41 1.55
C THR A 6 -27.78 -13.69 0.87
N ASP A 7 -28.47 -14.23 -0.14
CA ASP A 7 -28.18 -15.59 -0.65
C ASP A 7 -27.30 -15.66 -1.90
N ASN A 8 -26.59 -14.58 -2.28
CA ASN A 8 -25.60 -14.68 -3.37
C ASN A 8 -24.55 -13.56 -3.38
N SER A 9 -24.07 -13.13 -2.20
CA SER A 9 -22.91 -12.23 -2.18
C SER A 9 -21.69 -12.98 -2.71
N PRO A 10 -20.95 -12.43 -3.71
CA PRO A 10 -19.80 -13.12 -4.29
C PRO A 10 -18.67 -13.29 -3.27
N LEU A 11 -17.81 -14.28 -3.53
CA LEU A 11 -16.58 -14.47 -2.78
C LEU A 11 -15.70 -13.23 -2.90
N LEU A 12 -15.20 -12.75 -1.76
CA LEU A 12 -14.38 -11.55 -1.73
C LEU A 12 -13.08 -11.75 -2.51
N GLN A 13 -12.49 -12.95 -2.42
CA GLN A 13 -11.27 -13.32 -3.13
C GLN A 13 -11.41 -13.16 -4.64
N GLU A 14 -12.49 -13.67 -5.23
CA GLU A 14 -12.74 -13.60 -6.66
C GLU A 14 -12.87 -12.14 -7.12
N CYS A 15 -13.67 -11.35 -6.39
CA CYS A 15 -13.86 -9.94 -6.69
C CYS A 15 -12.55 -9.13 -6.65
N ILE A 16 -11.68 -9.43 -5.68
CA ILE A 16 -10.40 -8.73 -5.52
C ILE A 16 -9.41 -9.15 -6.61
N GLU A 17 -9.30 -10.43 -6.95
CA GLU A 17 -8.41 -10.89 -8.01
C GLU A 17 -8.85 -10.35 -9.39
N GLU A 18 -10.15 -10.32 -9.68
CA GLU A 18 -10.70 -9.66 -10.87
C GLU A 18 -10.28 -8.19 -10.93
N LEU A 19 -10.42 -7.46 -9.82
CA LEU A 19 -10.05 -6.04 -9.75
C LEU A 19 -8.53 -5.84 -9.93
N ILE A 20 -7.70 -6.70 -9.33
CA ILE A 20 -6.24 -6.65 -9.47
C ILE A 20 -5.84 -6.87 -10.94
N ASN A 21 -6.39 -7.90 -11.58
CA ASN A 21 -6.10 -8.22 -12.98
C ASN A 21 -6.55 -7.08 -13.92
N SER A 22 -7.75 -6.53 -13.71
CA SER A 22 -8.21 -5.34 -14.44
C SER A 22 -7.23 -4.16 -14.33
N LYS A 23 -6.66 -3.92 -13.14
CA LYS A 23 -5.65 -2.85 -12.96
C LYS A 23 -4.32 -3.16 -13.64
N ILE A 24 -3.96 -4.43 -13.79
CA ILE A 24 -2.78 -4.83 -14.57
C ILE A 24 -3.03 -4.55 -16.06
N ASP A 25 -4.19 -4.94 -16.58
CA ASP A 25 -4.57 -4.74 -17.99
C ASP A 25 -4.67 -3.25 -18.36
N GLU A 26 -5.10 -2.40 -17.42
CA GLU A 26 -5.08 -0.94 -17.56
C GLU A 26 -3.66 -0.32 -17.52
N GLY A 27 -2.59 -1.13 -17.36
CA GLY A 27 -1.22 -0.65 -17.20
C GLY A 27 -0.93 -0.03 -15.82
N LYS A 28 -1.82 -0.20 -14.84
CA LYS A 28 -1.71 0.37 -13.48
C LYS A 28 -1.07 -0.60 -12.49
N GLY A 29 0.06 -1.20 -12.87
CA GLY A 29 0.75 -2.25 -12.11
C GLY A 29 1.08 -1.87 -10.66
N ARG A 30 1.42 -0.60 -10.37
CA ARG A 30 1.66 -0.14 -9.00
C ARG A 30 0.39 -0.18 -8.13
N THR A 31 -0.75 0.16 -8.70
CA THR A 31 -2.05 0.12 -8.00
C THR A 31 -2.45 -1.34 -7.75
N ALA A 32 -2.30 -2.20 -8.76
CA ALA A 32 -2.50 -3.64 -8.61
C ALA A 32 -1.61 -4.24 -7.52
N GLY A 33 -0.33 -3.84 -7.45
CA GLY A 33 0.59 -4.26 -6.40
C GLY A 33 0.17 -3.78 -5.00
N ASN A 34 -0.37 -2.57 -4.88
CA ASN A 34 -0.91 -2.08 -3.60
C ASN A 34 -2.13 -2.89 -3.14
N TYR A 35 -3.04 -3.18 -4.08
CA TYR A 35 -4.23 -4.00 -3.82
C TYR A 35 -3.84 -5.41 -3.40
N ARG A 36 -2.95 -6.06 -4.15
CA ARG A 36 -2.43 -7.39 -3.80
C ARG A 36 -1.74 -7.39 -2.43
N SER A 37 -0.98 -6.35 -2.10
CA SER A 37 -0.34 -6.23 -0.79
C SER A 37 -1.37 -6.14 0.34
N ALA A 38 -2.44 -5.37 0.15
CA ALA A 38 -3.52 -5.26 1.14
C ALA A 38 -4.35 -6.54 1.26
N TRP A 39 -4.65 -7.18 0.12
CA TRP A 39 -5.33 -8.47 0.10
C TRP A 39 -4.54 -9.54 0.83
N ASN A 40 -3.25 -9.70 0.51
CA ASN A 40 -2.40 -10.69 1.19
C ASN A 40 -2.43 -10.53 2.70
N LYS A 41 -2.38 -9.28 3.21
CA LYS A 41 -2.43 -9.03 4.65
C LYS A 41 -3.80 -9.38 5.26
N LEU A 42 -4.88 -9.14 4.53
CA LEU A 42 -6.22 -9.56 4.95
C LEU A 42 -6.37 -11.09 4.91
N SER A 43 -5.86 -11.75 3.87
CA SER A 43 -5.88 -13.22 3.75
C SER A 43 -5.11 -13.89 4.89
N THR A 44 -4.00 -13.30 5.34
CA THR A 44 -3.29 -13.78 6.54
C THR A 44 -4.17 -13.71 7.78
N PHE A 45 -4.92 -12.62 7.96
CA PHE A 45 -5.86 -12.48 9.09
C PHE A 45 -7.03 -13.47 9.01
N LEU A 46 -7.59 -13.67 7.80
CA LEU A 46 -8.68 -14.61 7.57
C LEU A 46 -8.26 -16.08 7.74
N GLY A 47 -7.00 -16.40 7.42
CA GLY A 47 -6.49 -17.76 7.44
C GLY A 47 -7.34 -18.68 6.55
N PRO A 48 -7.72 -19.88 7.01
CA PRO A 48 -8.53 -20.83 6.24
C PRO A 48 -9.89 -20.26 5.78
N ARG A 49 -10.44 -19.29 6.51
CA ARG A 49 -11.75 -18.68 6.20
C ARG A 49 -11.75 -17.88 4.91
N VAL A 50 -10.58 -17.57 4.34
CA VAL A 50 -10.48 -16.82 3.08
C VAL A 50 -11.28 -17.45 1.93
N MET A 51 -11.43 -18.77 1.93
CA MET A 51 -12.11 -19.53 0.87
C MET A 51 -13.64 -19.44 0.93
N GLU A 52 -14.18 -19.01 2.07
CA GLU A 52 -15.63 -18.88 2.32
C GLU A 52 -16.05 -17.44 2.60
N PHE A 53 -15.09 -16.50 2.67
CA PHE A 53 -15.36 -15.12 3.04
C PHE A 53 -15.99 -14.34 1.89
N ILE A 54 -17.21 -13.85 2.09
CA ILE A 54 -18.00 -13.15 1.08
C ILE A 54 -17.89 -11.63 1.23
N PHE A 55 -18.23 -10.91 0.16
CA PHE A 55 -18.20 -9.44 0.17
C PHE A 55 -19.04 -8.82 1.32
N ALA A 56 -20.20 -9.40 1.62
CA ALA A 56 -21.07 -8.94 2.71
C ALA A 56 -20.46 -9.09 4.12
N ASP A 57 -19.44 -9.93 4.30
CA ASP A 57 -18.77 -10.12 5.59
C ASP A 57 -17.87 -8.93 5.97
N LEU A 58 -17.59 -8.02 5.02
CA LEU A 58 -16.87 -6.76 5.27
C LEU A 58 -17.75 -5.76 6.02
N THR A 59 -18.13 -6.12 7.24
CA THR A 59 -18.89 -5.29 8.17
C THR A 59 -17.97 -4.36 8.98
N THR A 60 -18.54 -3.33 9.59
CA THR A 60 -17.80 -2.42 10.49
C THR A 60 -17.14 -3.19 11.64
N ASP A 61 -17.84 -4.16 12.21
CA ASP A 61 -17.33 -4.99 13.31
C ASP A 61 -16.14 -5.85 12.86
N PHE A 62 -16.26 -6.53 11.72
CA PHE A 62 -15.16 -7.30 11.14
C PHE A 62 -13.92 -6.44 10.90
N LEU A 63 -14.10 -5.25 10.30
CA LEU A 63 -13.00 -4.34 10.01
C LEU A 63 -12.36 -3.77 11.29
N HIS A 64 -13.12 -3.61 12.37
CA HIS A 64 -12.57 -3.22 13.66
C HIS A 64 -11.66 -4.32 14.24
N HIS A 65 -12.11 -5.58 14.21
CA HIS A 65 -11.29 -6.73 14.61
C HIS A 65 -10.02 -6.86 13.77
N TYR A 66 -10.13 -6.68 12.45
CA TYR A 66 -8.98 -6.67 11.57
C TYR A 66 -8.00 -5.54 11.91
N LEU A 67 -8.49 -4.33 12.19
CA LEU A 67 -7.64 -3.20 12.59
C LEU A 67 -6.92 -3.46 13.91
N LEU A 68 -7.62 -4.00 14.91
CA LEU A 68 -7.00 -4.36 16.20
C LEU A 68 -5.90 -5.40 16.01
N TRP A 69 -6.13 -6.42 15.18
CA TRP A 69 -5.11 -7.41 14.85
C TRP A 69 -3.89 -6.78 14.15
N LEU A 70 -4.10 -5.86 13.21
CA LEU A 70 -2.99 -5.11 12.57
C LEU A 70 -2.17 -4.28 13.58
N MET A 71 -2.83 -3.74 14.62
CA MET A 71 -2.19 -2.96 15.68
C MET A 71 -1.41 -3.83 16.67
N GLN A 72 -1.89 -5.05 16.95
CA GLN A 72 -1.26 -5.95 17.91
C GLN A 72 -0.16 -6.81 17.28
N GLY A 73 -0.18 -6.99 15.96
CA GLY A 73 0.74 -7.86 15.23
C GLY A 73 0.21 -9.30 15.16
N GLU A 74 0.70 -10.08 14.19
CA GLU A 74 0.20 -11.44 13.90
C GLU A 74 0.49 -12.39 15.06
N ASP A 75 -0.48 -12.60 15.97
CA ASP A 75 -0.38 -13.49 17.14
C ASP A 75 0.91 -13.30 17.96
N GLY A 76 1.36 -12.05 18.08
CA GLY A 76 2.61 -11.71 18.79
C GLY A 76 3.91 -12.11 18.08
N LYS A 77 3.84 -12.62 16.85
CA LYS A 77 5.02 -13.01 16.03
C LYS A 77 5.68 -11.82 15.34
N GLN A 78 4.96 -10.72 15.15
CA GLN A 78 5.44 -9.52 14.46
C GLN A 78 5.25 -8.29 15.33
N ALA A 79 6.17 -7.33 15.20
CA ALA A 79 6.03 -6.03 15.82
C ALA A 79 4.76 -5.32 15.29
N PRO A 80 4.08 -4.52 16.13
CA PRO A 80 2.99 -3.64 15.71
C PRO A 80 3.33 -2.84 14.47
N LEU A 81 2.36 -2.74 13.55
CA LEU A 81 2.53 -1.93 12.35
C LEU A 81 2.56 -0.44 12.70
N LYS A 82 3.40 0.31 11.98
CA LYS A 82 3.42 1.77 12.08
C LYS A 82 2.11 2.36 11.53
N PRO A 83 1.67 3.54 12.00
CA PRO A 83 0.41 4.15 11.55
C PRO A 83 0.28 4.29 10.02
N GLY A 84 1.37 4.61 9.31
CA GLY A 84 1.35 4.69 7.85
C GLY A 84 1.07 3.35 7.16
N SER A 85 1.53 2.24 7.72
CA SER A 85 1.25 0.89 7.22
C SER A 85 -0.18 0.46 7.54
N LEU A 86 -0.68 0.78 8.75
CA LEU A 86 -2.09 0.55 9.11
C LEU A 86 -3.01 1.27 8.13
N ASP A 87 -2.78 2.57 7.91
CA ASP A 87 -3.58 3.41 7.01
C ASP A 87 -3.46 2.93 5.57
N PHE A 88 -2.29 2.45 5.15
CA PHE A 88 -2.11 1.82 3.85
C PHE A 88 -3.05 0.64 3.63
N TYR A 89 -3.12 -0.32 4.57
CA TYR A 89 -3.96 -1.49 4.41
C TYR A 89 -5.46 -1.14 4.43
N ILE A 90 -5.90 -0.35 5.42
CA ILE A 90 -7.31 0.05 5.54
C ILE A 90 -7.77 0.86 4.33
N ARG A 91 -6.98 1.83 3.86
CA ARG A 91 -7.34 2.69 2.73
C ARG A 91 -7.42 1.92 1.42
N ASN A 92 -6.49 1.01 1.16
CA ASN A 92 -6.54 0.17 -0.04
C ASN A 92 -7.73 -0.78 0.02
N LEU A 93 -8.01 -1.41 1.17
CA LEU A 93 -9.18 -2.27 1.34
C LEU A 93 -10.49 -1.51 1.12
N LYS A 94 -10.61 -0.30 1.69
CA LYS A 94 -11.75 0.60 1.43
C LYS A 94 -11.92 0.94 -0.05
N THR A 95 -10.81 1.22 -0.72
CA THR A 95 -10.81 1.56 -2.15
C THR A 95 -11.26 0.37 -2.99
N MET A 96 -10.76 -0.84 -2.71
CA MET A 96 -11.19 -2.07 -3.37
C MET A 96 -12.68 -2.34 -3.11
N TYR A 97 -13.13 -2.25 -1.85
CA TYR A 97 -14.54 -2.41 -1.49
C TYR A 97 -15.46 -1.48 -2.29
N ASN A 98 -15.17 -0.18 -2.27
CA ASN A 98 -15.98 0.81 -2.99
C ASN A 98 -15.99 0.55 -4.50
N LYS A 99 -14.85 0.15 -5.07
CA LYS A 99 -14.72 -0.10 -6.50
C LYS A 99 -15.49 -1.35 -6.92
N ILE A 100 -15.37 -2.44 -6.16
CA ILE A 100 -16.11 -3.70 -6.39
C ILE A 100 -17.62 -3.45 -6.28
N ALA A 101 -18.05 -2.76 -5.22
CA ALA A 101 -19.47 -2.42 -5.04
C ALA A 101 -20.02 -1.61 -6.22
N GLN A 102 -19.26 -0.64 -6.71
CA GLN A 102 -19.62 0.16 -7.87
C GLN A 102 -19.71 -0.69 -9.15
N ASP A 103 -18.68 -1.49 -9.44
CA ASP A 103 -18.58 -2.24 -10.70
C ASP A 103 -19.60 -3.38 -10.78
N LYS A 104 -19.91 -4.02 -9.65
CA LYS A 104 -20.90 -5.10 -9.56
C LYS A 104 -22.31 -4.60 -9.20
N GLN A 105 -22.53 -3.29 -9.12
CA GLN A 105 -23.81 -2.66 -8.79
C GLN A 105 -24.44 -3.22 -7.50
N MET A 106 -23.60 -3.45 -6.48
CA MET A 106 -24.05 -4.03 -5.23
C MET A 106 -24.81 -3.00 -4.40
N ASP A 107 -25.83 -3.45 -3.69
CA ASP A 107 -26.48 -2.63 -2.67
C ASP A 107 -25.49 -2.43 -1.52
N VAL A 108 -25.12 -1.17 -1.26
CA VAL A 108 -24.19 -0.81 -0.20
C VAL A 108 -24.95 -0.12 0.92
N PRO A 109 -24.58 -0.38 2.19
CA PRO A 109 -25.19 0.33 3.30
C PRO A 109 -25.01 1.85 3.14
N ARG A 110 -25.99 2.63 3.61
CA ARG A 110 -25.94 4.11 3.58
C ARG A 110 -24.65 4.65 4.20
N GLU A 111 -24.16 4.00 5.26
CA GLU A 111 -22.86 4.29 5.86
C GLU A 111 -21.86 3.21 5.47
N SER A 112 -20.70 3.63 4.94
CA SER A 112 -19.62 2.71 4.59
C SER A 112 -19.18 1.90 5.83
N PRO A 113 -18.86 0.59 5.70
CA PRO A 113 -18.33 -0.19 6.82
C PRO A 113 -16.95 0.31 7.29
N PHE A 114 -16.29 1.14 6.47
CA PHE A 114 -15.03 1.81 6.82
C PHE A 114 -15.22 3.17 7.51
N SER A 115 -16.47 3.58 7.76
CA SER A 115 -16.76 4.81 8.49
C SER A 115 -16.15 4.75 9.88
N GLY A 116 -15.45 5.82 10.29
CA GLY A 116 -14.76 5.88 11.59
C GLY A 116 -13.38 5.20 11.64
N LEU A 117 -12.97 4.42 10.63
CA LEU A 117 -11.64 3.77 10.58
C LEU A 117 -10.54 4.71 10.04
N GLN A 118 -10.43 5.91 10.61
CA GLN A 118 -9.39 6.87 10.25
C GLN A 118 -8.16 6.73 11.12
N ILE A 119 -7.03 6.42 10.49
CA ILE A 119 -5.74 6.30 11.18
C ILE A 119 -4.95 7.59 10.96
N LYS A 120 -4.59 8.26 12.06
CA LYS A 120 -3.74 9.46 12.00
C LYS A 120 -2.31 9.04 11.67
N VAL A 121 -1.88 9.33 10.44
CA VAL A 121 -0.50 9.11 10.02
C VAL A 121 0.35 10.34 10.39
N PRO A 122 1.38 10.21 11.23
CA PRO A 122 2.24 11.34 11.56
C PRO A 122 3.03 11.77 10.32
N PRO A 123 3.39 13.06 10.20
CA PRO A 123 4.20 13.54 9.09
C PRO A 123 5.50 12.74 8.98
N THR A 124 5.83 12.31 7.76
CA THR A 124 7.11 11.66 7.50
C THR A 124 8.24 12.67 7.74
N ARG A 125 9.24 12.30 8.53
CA ARG A 125 10.41 13.15 8.79
C ARG A 125 11.07 13.55 7.46
N LYS A 126 11.31 14.85 7.27
CA LYS A 126 12.04 15.37 6.11
C LYS A 126 13.45 14.75 6.10
N ARG A 127 13.79 14.05 5.02
CA ARG A 127 15.12 13.43 4.81
C ARG A 127 16.03 14.28 3.92
N ALA A 128 15.64 15.52 3.65
CA ALA A 128 16.45 16.43 2.85
C ALA A 128 17.72 16.80 3.61
N LEU A 129 18.86 16.75 2.93
CA LEU A 129 20.12 17.23 3.47
C LEU A 129 20.10 18.77 3.52
N PRO A 130 20.57 19.38 4.62
CA PRO A 130 20.90 20.80 4.67
C PRO A 130 21.88 21.20 3.56
N SER A 131 21.82 22.46 3.12
CA SER A 131 22.73 22.98 2.09
C SER A 131 24.21 22.85 2.46
N LEU A 132 24.54 23.01 3.74
CA LEU A 132 25.91 22.84 4.25
C LEU A 132 26.41 21.40 4.09
N ASP A 133 25.60 20.41 4.44
CA ASP A 133 25.96 19.00 4.28
C ASP A 133 26.15 18.64 2.81
N LEU A 134 25.34 19.23 1.94
CA LEU A 134 25.47 19.05 0.51
C LEU A 134 26.75 19.67 -0.07
N GLN A 135 27.14 20.85 0.41
CA GLN A 135 28.42 21.47 0.06
C GLN A 135 29.59 20.61 0.54
N ASN A 136 29.51 20.11 1.78
CA ASN A 136 30.51 19.20 2.33
C ASN A 136 30.66 17.94 1.48
N LEU A 137 29.55 17.36 0.98
CA LEU A 137 29.60 16.24 0.05
C LEU A 137 30.26 16.64 -1.28
N ALA A 138 29.95 17.81 -1.83
CA ALA A 138 30.50 18.27 -3.10
C ALA A 138 32.02 18.51 -3.04
N THR A 139 32.55 18.89 -1.88
CA THR A 139 33.99 19.13 -1.65
C THR A 139 34.69 17.98 -0.92
N LEU A 140 33.99 16.88 -0.64
CA LEU A 140 34.55 15.76 0.10
C LEU A 140 35.69 15.12 -0.71
N GLU A 141 36.82 14.87 -0.05
CA GLU A 141 37.88 14.06 -0.67
C GLU A 141 37.34 12.69 -1.06
N ARG A 142 37.76 12.19 -2.24
CA ARG A 142 37.23 10.95 -2.82
C ARG A 142 37.37 9.80 -1.81
N PRO A 143 36.26 9.15 -1.40
CA PRO A 143 36.32 8.03 -0.48
C PRO A 143 37.16 6.88 -1.05
N LYS A 144 38.03 6.28 -0.22
CA LYS A 144 38.83 5.11 -0.61
C LYS A 144 37.96 3.86 -0.86
N ASN A 145 36.81 3.77 -0.19
CA ASN A 145 35.86 2.70 -0.41
C ASN A 145 35.12 2.92 -1.76
N PRO A 146 35.16 1.96 -2.69
CA PRO A 146 34.55 2.12 -4.02
C PRO A 146 33.02 2.28 -3.98
N TYR A 147 32.32 1.63 -3.05
CA TYR A 147 30.88 1.78 -2.87
C TYR A 147 30.52 3.18 -2.36
N ALA A 148 31.30 3.70 -1.40
CA ALA A 148 31.10 5.06 -0.89
C ALA A 148 31.40 6.13 -1.97
N CYS A 149 32.44 5.92 -2.77
CA CYS A 149 32.76 6.78 -3.92
C CYS A 149 31.63 6.80 -4.94
N THR A 150 31.08 5.62 -5.26
CA THR A 150 29.94 5.49 -6.18
C THR A 150 28.68 6.16 -5.63
N ALA A 151 28.38 5.95 -4.34
CA ALA A 151 27.25 6.60 -3.68
C ALA A 151 27.39 8.12 -3.67
N LEU A 152 28.59 8.66 -3.45
CA LEU A 152 28.88 10.09 -3.51
C LEU A 152 28.62 10.65 -4.92
N HIS A 153 29.20 10.03 -5.95
CA HIS A 153 28.99 10.46 -7.33
C HIS A 153 27.51 10.41 -7.72
N LEU A 154 26.80 9.33 -7.37
CA LEU A 154 25.39 9.17 -7.66
C LEU A 154 24.54 10.23 -6.93
N ALA A 155 24.82 10.50 -5.65
CA ALA A 155 24.12 11.52 -4.88
C ALA A 155 24.31 12.93 -5.47
N LEU A 156 25.55 13.29 -5.84
CA LEU A 156 25.85 14.56 -6.48
C LEU A 156 25.22 14.66 -7.87
N PHE A 157 25.28 13.59 -8.66
CA PHE A 157 24.63 13.53 -9.98
C PHE A 157 23.12 13.75 -9.87
N LEU A 158 22.44 13.01 -8.99
CA LEU A 158 21.00 13.16 -8.73
C LEU A 158 20.64 14.59 -8.33
N PHE A 159 21.46 15.21 -7.47
CA PHE A 159 21.27 16.59 -7.06
C PHE A 159 21.42 17.58 -8.22
N TYR A 160 22.52 17.49 -8.99
CA TYR A 160 22.77 18.37 -10.13
C TYR A 160 21.78 18.15 -11.28
N ALA A 161 21.25 16.92 -11.43
CA ALA A 161 20.16 16.57 -12.31
C ALA A 161 18.77 17.02 -11.77
N ARG A 162 18.74 18.03 -10.90
CA ARG A 162 17.53 18.65 -10.31
C ARG A 162 16.61 17.66 -9.60
N GLY A 163 17.18 16.61 -9.01
CA GLY A 163 16.42 15.61 -8.26
C GLY A 163 15.78 14.53 -9.13
N MET A 164 16.41 14.16 -10.25
CA MET A 164 16.04 12.97 -11.03
C MET A 164 15.83 11.76 -10.10
N CYS A 165 14.82 10.92 -10.35
CA CYS A 165 14.57 9.79 -9.46
C CYS A 165 15.51 8.61 -9.78
N PHE A 166 15.74 7.72 -8.80
CA PHE A 166 16.69 6.61 -8.94
C PHE A 166 16.38 5.68 -10.12
N VAL A 167 15.10 5.43 -10.42
CA VAL A 167 14.72 4.56 -11.55
C VAL A 167 15.08 5.20 -12.89
N ASP A 168 14.98 6.52 -13.01
CA ASP A 168 15.38 7.22 -14.24
C ASP A 168 16.90 7.15 -14.41
N VAL A 169 17.68 7.38 -13.34
CA VAL A 169 19.15 7.26 -13.39
C VAL A 169 19.59 5.85 -13.77
N PHE A 170 18.94 4.82 -13.22
CA PHE A 170 19.23 3.44 -13.56
C PHE A 170 18.98 3.12 -15.04
N ASN A 171 18.00 3.79 -15.65
CA ASN A 171 17.63 3.59 -17.04
C ASN A 171 18.36 4.53 -18.02
N LEU A 172 19.27 5.39 -17.56
CA LEU A 172 20.06 6.25 -18.44
C LEU A 172 20.94 5.41 -19.36
N ARG A 173 20.91 5.75 -20.65
CA ARG A 173 21.76 5.15 -21.68
C ARG A 173 22.63 6.25 -22.28
N THR A 174 23.90 5.94 -22.53
CA THR A 174 24.72 6.77 -23.40
C THR A 174 24.17 6.65 -24.82
N ALA A 175 23.91 7.79 -25.49
CA ALA A 175 23.64 7.77 -26.93
C ALA A 175 24.91 7.27 -27.63
N ILE A 176 24.81 6.08 -28.24
CA ILE A 176 25.83 5.51 -29.13
C ILE A 176 25.26 5.62 -30.55
#